data_AF-A0A6J7GUD5-F1
#
_entry.id   AF-A0A6J7GUD5-F1
#
_cell.length_a   1.000
_cell.length_b   1.000
_cell.length_c   1.000
_cell.angle_alpha   90.00
_cell.angle_beta   90.00
_cell.angle_gamma   90.00
#
_symmetry.space_group_name_H-M   'P 1'
#
loop_
_entity.id
_entity.type
_entity.pdbx_description
1 polymer ?
#
loop_
_entity_poly.entity_id
_entity_poly.type
_entity_poly.pdbx_seq_one_letter_code
_entity_poly.pdbx_strand_id
1 'polypeptide(L)'
;MSLITPVNVARALGLSRVAVGLAILAVPAKVGEPWLGADGTTPGAQVALRGLGIRDVLVGMAQAHTASDPERGYRWARTASLGDVVDLVATLAAAKHLPRSGVLSIGVVATGAAVSGVVVSRWMQAEA
;
A
#
# COMPACT_ATOMS: atom_id res chain seq x y z
N MET A 1 12.44 23.56 11.75
CA MET A 1 12.04 22.16 11.97
C MET A 1 12.11 21.44 10.62
N SER A 2 12.83 20.31 10.53
CA SER A 2 12.86 19.51 9.29
C SER A 2 11.47 18.94 9.02
N LEU A 3 10.96 19.07 7.79
CA LEU A 3 9.72 18.41 7.37
C LEU A 3 9.89 16.88 7.30
N ILE A 4 11.12 16.42 7.07
CA ILE A 4 11.47 15.02 6.96
C ILE A 4 11.88 14.52 8.35
N THR A 5 10.94 13.88 9.02
CA THR A 5 11.10 13.12 10.26
C THR A 5 10.49 11.73 10.04
N PRO A 6 10.91 10.69 10.78
CA PRO A 6 10.38 9.34 10.56
C PRO A 6 8.87 9.27 10.83
N VAL A 7 8.39 10.02 11.83
CA VAL A 7 6.95 10.18 12.13
C VAL A 7 6.19 10.76 10.95
N ASN A 8 6.68 11.85 10.34
CA ASN A 8 6.01 12.48 9.21
C ASN A 8 6.03 11.59 7.96
N VAL A 9 7.14 10.89 7.71
CA VAL A 9 7.23 9.91 6.61
C VAL A 9 6.27 8.76 6.83
N ALA A 10 6.21 8.18 8.04
CA ALA A 10 5.29 7.11 8.37
C ALA A 10 3.82 7.54 8.22
N ARG A 11 3.47 8.77 8.64
CA ARG A 11 2.13 9.35 8.40
C ARG A 11 1.83 9.52 6.93
N ALA A 12 2.77 10.08 6.15
CA ALA A 12 2.58 10.31 4.73
C ALA A 12 2.33 8.98 3.97
N LEU A 13 3.10 7.94 4.28
CA LEU A 13 2.88 6.58 3.74
C LEU A 13 1.55 5.98 4.20
N GLY A 14 1.12 6.19 5.44
CA GLY A 14 -0.19 5.74 5.90
C GLY A 14 -1.34 6.44 5.16
N LEU A 15 -1.25 7.77 5.02
CA LEU A 15 -2.27 8.58 4.33
C LEU A 15 -2.32 8.30 2.82
N SER A 16 -1.19 8.02 2.17
CA SER A 16 -1.20 7.64 0.75
C SER A 16 -1.95 6.34 0.53
N ARG A 17 -1.79 5.35 1.43
CA ARG A 17 -2.56 4.09 1.39
C ARG A 17 -4.05 4.31 1.61
N VAL A 18 -4.43 5.21 2.52
CA VAL A 18 -5.83 5.61 2.69
C VAL A 18 -6.37 6.19 1.37
N ALA A 19 -5.63 7.09 0.73
CA ALA A 19 -6.05 7.69 -0.53
C ALA A 19 -6.20 6.65 -1.65
N VAL A 20 -5.25 5.71 -1.80
CA VAL A 20 -5.33 4.63 -2.77
C VAL A 20 -6.51 3.70 -2.47
N GLY A 21 -6.69 3.28 -1.22
CA GLY A 21 -7.79 2.41 -0.82
C GLY A 21 -9.16 3.05 -1.06
N LEU A 22 -9.31 4.34 -0.77
CA LEU A 22 -10.53 5.09 -1.09
C LEU A 22 -10.76 5.21 -2.61
N ALA A 23 -9.71 5.40 -3.41
CA ALA A 23 -9.84 5.42 -4.86
C ALA A 23 -10.32 4.06 -5.41
N ILE A 24 -9.78 2.95 -4.89
CA ILE A 24 -10.23 1.60 -5.24
C ILE A 24 -11.71 1.39 -4.85
N LEU A 25 -12.13 1.86 -3.67
CA LEU A 25 -13.53 1.75 -3.23
C LEU A 25 -14.49 2.55 -4.10
N ALA A 26 -14.10 3.79 -4.45
CA ALA A 26 -14.94 4.72 -5.19
C ALA A 26 -15.07 4.34 -6.67
N VAL A 27 -13.96 3.94 -7.31
CA VAL A 27 -13.89 3.69 -8.75
C VAL A 27 -13.11 2.41 -9.09
N PRO A 28 -13.53 1.22 -8.60
CA PRO A 28 -12.74 -0.01 -8.69
C PRO A 28 -12.43 -0.42 -10.12
N ALA A 29 -13.35 -0.23 -11.08
CA ALA A 29 -13.07 -0.55 -12.48
C ALA A 29 -11.94 0.32 -13.06
N LYS A 30 -11.93 1.64 -12.75
CA LYS A 30 -10.92 2.58 -13.25
C LYS A 30 -9.53 2.33 -12.65
N VAL A 31 -9.48 1.84 -11.41
CA VAL A 31 -8.21 1.48 -10.75
C VAL A 31 -7.77 0.06 -11.12
N GLY A 32 -8.72 -0.86 -11.29
CA GLY A 32 -8.48 -2.25 -11.61
C GLY A 32 -8.03 -2.48 -13.05
N GLU A 33 -8.58 -1.75 -14.02
CA GLU A 33 -8.26 -1.96 -15.45
C GLU A 33 -6.77 -1.76 -15.79
N PRO A 34 -6.08 -0.69 -15.35
CA PRO A 34 -4.64 -0.54 -15.61
C PRO A 34 -3.76 -1.63 -14.99
N TRP A 35 -4.24 -2.28 -13.91
CA TRP A 35 -3.52 -3.31 -13.19
C TRP A 35 -3.82 -4.71 -13.72
N LEU A 36 -5.10 -5.06 -13.83
CA LEU A 36 -5.62 -6.39 -14.11
C LEU A 36 -6.10 -6.56 -15.56
N GLY A 37 -6.03 -5.50 -16.38
CA GLY A 37 -6.61 -5.49 -17.72
C GLY A 37 -8.14 -5.56 -17.69
N ALA A 38 -8.72 -6.17 -18.73
CA ALA A 38 -10.18 -6.30 -18.84
C ALA A 38 -10.81 -7.03 -17.64
N ASP A 39 -10.10 -7.99 -17.04
CA ASP A 39 -10.56 -8.75 -15.88
C ASP A 39 -10.86 -7.85 -14.67
N GLY A 40 -10.10 -6.75 -14.51
CA GLY A 40 -10.29 -5.76 -13.45
C GLY A 40 -11.61 -4.99 -13.54
N THR A 41 -12.29 -5.03 -14.68
CA THR A 41 -13.58 -4.38 -14.88
C THR A 41 -14.77 -5.28 -14.54
N THR A 42 -14.54 -6.59 -14.39
CA THR A 42 -15.61 -7.57 -14.13
C THR A 42 -16.25 -7.38 -12.75
N PRO A 43 -17.56 -7.65 -12.58
CA PRO A 43 -18.21 -7.55 -11.27
C PRO A 43 -17.53 -8.39 -10.18
N GLY A 44 -17.05 -9.59 -10.52
CA GLY A 44 -16.33 -10.47 -9.59
C GLY A 44 -15.01 -9.87 -9.10
N ALA A 45 -14.19 -9.34 -10.01
CA ALA A 45 -12.95 -8.66 -9.63
C ALA A 45 -13.22 -7.42 -8.76
N GLN A 46 -14.29 -6.67 -9.05
CA GLN A 46 -14.63 -5.48 -8.28
C GLN A 46 -15.04 -5.77 -6.82
N VAL A 47 -15.56 -6.97 -6.51
CA VAL A 47 -15.79 -7.40 -5.11
C VAL A 47 -14.45 -7.55 -4.39
N ALA A 48 -13.50 -8.26 -5.02
CA ALA A 48 -12.15 -8.43 -4.46
C ALA A 48 -11.42 -7.09 -4.33
N LEU A 49 -11.51 -6.21 -5.33
CA LEU A 49 -10.94 -4.87 -5.30
C LEU A 49 -11.50 -4.03 -4.16
N ARG A 50 -12.82 -4.06 -3.91
CA ARG A 50 -13.37 -3.33 -2.74
C ARG A 50 -12.87 -3.89 -1.41
N GLY A 51 -12.73 -5.21 -1.30
CA GLY A 51 -12.09 -5.86 -0.15
C GLY A 51 -10.63 -5.40 0.05
N LEU A 52 -9.88 -5.30 -1.05
CA LEU A 52 -8.52 -4.76 -1.06
C LEU A 52 -8.49 -3.28 -0.66
N GLY A 53 -9.41 -2.47 -1.20
CA GLY A 53 -9.49 -1.04 -0.93
C GLY A 53 -9.76 -0.74 0.54
N ILE A 54 -10.73 -1.43 1.16
CA ILE A 54 -11.00 -1.23 2.60
C ILE A 54 -9.85 -1.72 3.48
N ARG A 55 -9.14 -2.80 3.09
CA ARG A 55 -7.91 -3.25 3.76
C ARG A 55 -6.87 -2.12 3.80
N ASP A 56 -6.61 -1.48 2.67
CA ASP A 56 -5.59 -0.43 2.56
C ASP A 56 -5.97 0.82 3.35
N VAL A 57 -7.27 1.17 3.37
CA VAL A 57 -7.78 2.25 4.24
C VAL A 57 -7.51 1.94 5.70
N LEU A 58 -7.90 0.76 6.19
CA LEU A 58 -7.77 0.40 7.60
C LEU A 58 -6.31 0.34 8.04
N VAL A 59 -5.43 -0.28 7.24
CA VAL A 59 -4.00 -0.37 7.56
C VAL A 59 -3.33 1.01 7.47
N GLY A 60 -3.67 1.81 6.46
CA GLY A 60 -3.16 3.18 6.32
C GLY A 60 -3.57 4.09 7.47
N MET A 61 -4.84 4.00 7.93
CA MET A 61 -5.33 4.71 9.11
C MET A 61 -4.57 4.29 10.37
N ALA A 62 -4.38 2.98 10.59
CA ALA A 62 -3.66 2.48 11.76
C ALA A 62 -2.21 2.98 11.77
N GLN A 63 -1.53 2.93 10.62
CA GLN A 63 -0.16 3.46 10.49
C GLN A 63 -0.09 4.97 10.74
N ALA A 64 -0.97 5.77 10.14
CA ALA A 64 -0.96 7.22 10.33
C ALA A 64 -1.31 7.62 11.77
N HIS A 65 -2.31 6.96 12.38
CA HIS A 65 -2.77 7.23 13.73
C HIS A 65 -1.70 6.90 14.78
N THR A 66 -0.95 5.81 14.59
CA THR A 66 0.07 5.36 15.54
C THR A 66 1.48 5.89 15.24
N ALA A 67 1.65 6.71 14.21
CA ALA A 67 2.98 7.12 13.75
C ALA A 67 3.84 7.85 14.80
N SER A 68 3.23 8.54 15.78
CA SER A 68 3.94 9.20 16.88
C SER A 68 4.05 8.37 18.16
N ASP A 69 3.52 7.15 18.15
CA ASP A 69 3.61 6.22 19.29
C ASP A 69 4.94 5.44 19.20
N PRO A 70 5.82 5.52 20.22
CA PRO A 70 7.15 4.91 20.19
C PRO A 70 7.11 3.37 20.19
N GLU A 71 6.07 2.75 20.74
CA GLU A 71 5.94 1.29 20.79
C GLU A 71 5.22 0.71 19.56
N ARG A 72 4.31 1.49 18.96
CA ARG A 72 3.40 1.00 17.92
C ARG A 72 3.72 1.50 16.53
N GLY A 73 4.25 2.71 16.40
CA GLY A 73 4.44 3.38 15.11
C GLY A 73 5.35 2.59 14.16
N TYR A 74 6.52 2.16 14.64
CA TYR A 74 7.43 1.35 13.83
C TYR A 74 6.84 -0.03 13.47
N ARG A 75 6.03 -0.61 14.36
CA ARG A 75 5.38 -1.91 14.14
C ARG A 75 4.35 -1.81 13.02
N TRP A 76 3.53 -0.76 13.01
CA TRP A 76 2.55 -0.55 11.94
C TRP A 76 3.20 -0.22 10.61
N ALA A 77 4.29 0.57 10.58
CA ALA A 77 5.06 0.79 9.35
C ALA A 77 5.62 -0.53 8.76
N ARG A 78 6.10 -1.44 9.61
CA ARG A 78 6.57 -2.76 9.20
C ARG A 78 5.44 -3.71 8.78
N THR A 79 4.32 -3.70 9.49
CA THR A 79 3.16 -4.53 9.13
C THR A 79 2.57 -4.08 7.79
N ALA A 80 2.55 -2.77 7.55
CA ALA A 80 2.10 -2.21 6.29
C ALA A 80 2.94 -2.69 5.10
N SER A 81 4.27 -2.70 5.24
CA SER A 81 5.18 -3.14 4.17
C SER A 81 5.02 -4.62 3.81
N LEU A 82 4.60 -5.48 4.74
CA LEU A 82 4.28 -6.87 4.43
C LEU A 82 3.11 -6.97 3.44
N GLY A 83 2.11 -6.08 3.54
CA GLY A 83 1.03 -6.00 2.56
C GLY A 83 1.55 -5.68 1.17
N ASP A 84 2.46 -4.72 1.06
CA ASP A 84 3.04 -4.32 -0.23
C ASP A 84 3.90 -5.45 -0.83
N VAL A 85 4.63 -6.23 0.00
CA VAL A 85 5.34 -7.43 -0.46
C VAL A 85 4.38 -8.47 -1.02
N VAL A 86 3.23 -8.71 -0.36
CA VAL A 86 2.23 -9.65 -0.86
C VAL A 86 1.64 -9.18 -2.18
N ASP A 87 1.34 -7.89 -2.32
CA ASP A 87 0.80 -7.33 -3.56
C ASP A 87 1.80 -7.45 -4.73
N LEU A 88 3.09 -7.26 -4.45
CA LEU A 88 4.18 -7.51 -5.40
C LEU A 88 4.24 -8.99 -5.80
N VAL A 89 4.30 -9.90 -4.84
CA VAL A 89 4.41 -11.35 -5.09
C VAL A 89 3.20 -11.87 -5.85
N ALA A 90 1.99 -11.44 -5.48
CA ALA A 90 0.76 -11.82 -6.17
C ALA A 90 0.75 -11.33 -7.63
N THR A 91 1.18 -10.09 -7.87
CA THR A 91 1.30 -9.52 -9.21
C THR A 91 2.33 -10.28 -10.05
N LEU A 92 3.49 -10.59 -9.49
CA LEU A 92 4.54 -11.34 -10.20
C LEU A 92 4.13 -12.78 -10.49
N ALA A 93 3.44 -13.45 -9.55
CA ALA A 93 2.93 -14.80 -9.74
C ALA A 93 1.92 -14.88 -10.90
N ALA A 94 1.13 -13.82 -11.11
CA ALA A 94 0.17 -13.72 -12.19
C ALA A 94 0.72 -13.00 -13.44
N ALA A 95 1.99 -12.58 -13.47
CA ALA A 95 2.51 -11.63 -14.46
C ALA A 95 2.29 -12.02 -15.94
N LYS A 96 2.24 -13.32 -16.25
CA LYS A 96 1.99 -13.82 -17.62
C LYS A 96 0.56 -13.57 -18.11
N HIS A 97 -0.38 -13.35 -17.20
CA HIS A 97 -1.80 -13.11 -17.46
C HIS A 97 -2.19 -11.63 -17.28
N LEU A 98 -1.22 -10.77 -16.93
CA LEU A 98 -1.44 -9.36 -16.66
C LEU A 98 -0.87 -8.48 -17.78
N PRO A 99 -1.41 -7.28 -18.00
CA PRO A 99 -0.78 -6.30 -18.87
C PRO A 99 0.62 -5.95 -18.35
N ARG A 100 1.62 -5.87 -19.24
CA ARG A 100 3.01 -5.54 -18.87
C ARG A 100 3.13 -4.22 -18.13
N SER A 101 2.33 -3.23 -18.52
CA SER A 101 2.24 -1.94 -17.84
C SER A 101 1.76 -2.09 -16.40
N GLY A 102 0.74 -2.93 -16.15
CA GLY A 102 0.24 -3.22 -14.80
C GLY A 102 1.29 -3.90 -13.92
N VAL A 103 1.98 -4.92 -14.45
CA VAL A 103 3.08 -5.60 -13.74
C VAL A 103 4.20 -4.62 -13.39
N LEU A 104 4.61 -3.77 -14.32
CA LEU A 104 5.67 -2.78 -14.08
C LEU A 104 5.23 -1.73 -13.05
N SER A 105 4.01 -1.21 -13.19
CA SER A 105 3.50 -0.13 -12.33
C SER A 105 3.35 -0.60 -10.88
N ILE A 106 2.70 -1.75 -10.67
CA ILE A 106 2.58 -2.33 -9.34
C ILE A 106 3.93 -2.82 -8.84
N GLY A 107 4.78 -3.37 -9.70
CA GLY A 107 6.15 -3.77 -9.35
C GLY A 107 6.93 -2.61 -8.72
N VAL A 108 6.90 -1.43 -9.35
CA VAL A 108 7.56 -0.23 -8.86
C VAL A 108 6.91 0.29 -7.58
N VAL A 109 5.58 0.45 -7.57
CA VAL A 109 4.85 1.02 -6.42
C VAL A 109 4.97 0.13 -5.18
N ALA A 110 4.71 -1.18 -5.33
CA ALA A 110 4.75 -2.13 -4.22
C ALA A 110 6.16 -2.30 -3.66
N THR A 111 7.18 -2.40 -4.53
CA THR A 111 8.58 -2.45 -4.06
C THR A 111 8.97 -1.17 -3.35
N GLY A 112 8.64 0.00 -3.93
CA GLY A 112 8.94 1.30 -3.34
C GLY A 112 8.28 1.48 -1.97
N ALA A 113 7.00 1.13 -1.85
CA ALA A 113 6.26 1.18 -0.60
C ALA A 113 6.82 0.20 0.44
N ALA A 114 7.11 -1.04 0.04
CA ALA A 114 7.68 -2.04 0.94
C ALA A 114 9.04 -1.61 1.51
N VAL A 115 9.95 -1.15 0.64
CA VAL A 115 11.27 -0.65 1.05
C VAL A 115 11.13 0.58 1.95
N SER A 116 10.30 1.55 1.56
CA SER A 116 10.08 2.77 2.35
C SER A 116 9.51 2.47 3.73
N GLY A 117 8.55 1.53 3.82
CA GLY A 117 7.95 1.08 5.07
C GLY A 117 8.96 0.39 6.00
N VAL A 118 9.84 -0.46 5.46
CA VAL A 118 10.92 -1.10 6.24
C VAL A 118 11.95 -0.06 6.70
N VAL A 119 12.37 0.85 5.83
CA VAL A 119 13.34 1.90 6.16
C VAL A 119 12.79 2.82 7.24
N VAL A 120 11.57 3.33 7.10
CA VAL A 120 10.97 4.23 8.10
C VAL A 120 10.73 3.49 9.41
N SER A 121 10.32 2.21 9.37
CA SER A 121 10.16 1.39 10.58
C SER A 121 11.48 1.29 11.36
N ARG A 122 12.60 0.99 10.69
CA ARG A 122 13.91 0.92 11.32
C ARG A 122 14.37 2.27 11.85
N TRP A 123 14.08 3.35 11.12
CA TRP A 123 14.40 4.71 11.56
C TRP A 123 13.64 5.08 12.83
N MET A 124 12.33 4.83 12.87
CA MET A 124 11.51 5.03 14.06
C MET A 124 12.00 4.22 15.26
N GLN A 125 12.37 2.95 15.05
CA GLN A 125 12.85 2.08 16.12
C GLN A 125 14.19 2.53 16.69
N ALA A 126 15.05 3.17 15.90
CA ALA A 126 16.33 3.68 16.37
C ALA A 126 16.20 5.00 17.17
N GLU A 127 15.09 5.72 17.02
CA GLU A 127 14.80 6.98 17.73
C GLU A 127 13.85 6.81 18.93
N ALA A 128 13.28 5.61 19.13
CA ALA A 128 12.38 5.27 20.23
C ALA A 128 13.14 4.80 21.48
#